data_AF-A0A699U3X4-F1
#
_entry.id   AF-A0A699U3X4-F1
#
_cell.length_a   1.000
_cell.length_b   1.000
_cell.length_c   1.000
_cell.angle_alpha   90.00
_cell.angle_beta   90.00
_cell.angle_gamma   90.00
#
_symmetry.space_group_name_H-M   'P 1'
#
loop_
_entity.id
_entity.type
_entity.pdbx_description
1 polymer ?
#
loop_
_entity_poly.entity_id
_entity_poly.type
_entity_poly.pdbx_seq_one_letter_code
_entity_poly.pdbx_strand_id
1 'polypeptide(L)'
;RHFLAKMYGFLAPYEARLRAQHLGPEWEADTRQRAHLILDDLRLPAAQVAVCPAMPPLGSWPQRLGAMYVVEGSTLGGQVIARQLAKANIPLRSYFSGYGERTGPLWKAFCHLLAQEATPENEADIVQSASLTFQKLDAWLNQPPA
;
A
#
# COMPACT_ATOMS: atom_id res chain seq x y z
N ARG A 1 2.69 -13.51 -11.13
CA ARG A 1 3.07 -14.15 -9.84
C ARG A 1 4.22 -13.42 -9.15
N HIS A 2 5.37 -13.23 -9.79
CA HIS A 2 6.52 -12.53 -9.20
C HIS A 2 6.17 -11.14 -8.61
N PHE A 3 5.53 -10.28 -9.41
CA PHE A 3 5.08 -8.96 -8.96
C PHE A 3 4.22 -9.03 -7.68
N LEU A 4 3.24 -9.93 -7.63
CA LEU A 4 2.38 -10.09 -6.46
C LEU A 4 3.18 -10.54 -5.23
N ALA A 5 4.11 -11.50 -5.38
CA ALA A 5 4.97 -11.92 -4.28
C ALA A 5 5.81 -10.75 -3.72
N LYS A 6 6.39 -9.92 -4.60
CA LYS A 6 7.09 -8.71 -4.18
C LYS A 6 6.15 -7.69 -3.52
N MET A 7 4.97 -7.43 -4.08
CA MET A 7 3.99 -6.54 -3.46
C MET A 7 3.56 -7.01 -2.07
N TYR A 8 3.32 -8.31 -1.89
CA TYR A 8 3.08 -8.89 -0.57
C TYR A 8 4.24 -8.65 0.37
N GLY A 9 5.47 -8.91 -0.10
CA GLY A 9 6.68 -8.71 0.69
C GLY A 9 6.86 -7.28 1.18
N PHE A 10 6.31 -6.28 0.49
CA PHE A 10 6.29 -4.89 0.95
C PHE A 10 5.08 -4.56 1.83
N LEU A 11 3.87 -4.96 1.42
CA LEU A 11 2.64 -4.61 2.11
C LEU A 11 2.50 -5.28 3.47
N ALA A 12 2.88 -6.56 3.61
CA ALA A 12 2.74 -7.28 4.86
C ALA A 12 3.52 -6.62 6.03
N PRO A 13 4.83 -6.30 5.90
CA PRO A 13 5.54 -5.59 6.96
C PRO A 13 5.08 -4.13 7.12
N TYR A 14 4.61 -3.48 6.04
CA TYR A 14 4.03 -2.13 6.14
C TYR A 14 2.76 -2.14 7.01
N GLU A 15 1.80 -3.01 6.71
CA GLU A 15 0.54 -3.15 7.43
C GLU A 15 0.77 -3.57 8.88
N ALA A 16 1.71 -4.49 9.13
CA ALA A 16 2.07 -4.89 10.50
C ALA A 16 2.63 -3.72 11.32
N ARG A 17 3.53 -2.92 10.74
CA ARG A 17 4.11 -1.75 11.41
C ARG A 17 3.08 -0.64 11.63
N LEU A 18 2.15 -0.47 10.69
CA LEU A 18 1.07 0.52 10.80
C LEU A 18 0.07 0.13 11.89
N ARG A 19 -0.31 -1.16 11.99
CA ARG A 19 -1.17 -1.68 13.08
C ARG A 19 -0.56 -1.52 14.47
N ALA A 20 0.76 -1.52 14.57
CA ALA A 20 1.44 -1.26 15.84
C ALA A 20 1.37 0.23 16.28
N GLN A 21 0.85 1.13 15.43
CA GLN A 21 0.66 2.54 15.73
C GLN A 21 -0.81 2.82 16.07
N HIS A 22 -1.05 3.83 16.90
CA HIS A 22 -2.39 4.38 17.09
C HIS A 22 -2.63 5.47 16.05
N LEU A 23 -3.57 5.23 15.12
CA LEU A 23 -3.96 6.19 14.08
C LEU A 23 -5.24 6.95 14.43
N GLY A 24 -6.18 6.33 15.14
CA GLY A 24 -7.54 6.83 15.32
C GLY A 24 -8.53 6.11 14.39
N PRO A 25 -9.81 5.96 14.80
CA PRO A 25 -10.83 5.22 14.04
C PRO A 25 -11.15 5.84 12.67
N GLU A 26 -10.99 7.16 12.51
CA GLU A 26 -11.23 7.92 11.29
C GLU A 26 -10.34 7.46 10.12
N TRP A 27 -9.17 6.88 10.42
CA TRP A 27 -8.26 6.38 9.40
C TRP A 27 -8.66 5.02 8.82
N GLU A 28 -9.65 4.33 9.40
CA GLU A 28 -10.15 3.02 8.94
C GLU A 28 -9.01 2.02 8.64
N ALA A 29 -7.98 1.95 9.50
CA ALA A 29 -6.75 1.22 9.22
C ALA A 29 -6.96 -0.27 8.92
N ASP A 30 -7.96 -0.90 9.55
CA ASP A 30 -8.29 -2.30 9.32
C ASP A 30 -8.92 -2.53 7.94
N THR A 31 -9.75 -1.60 7.47
CA THR A 31 -10.37 -1.64 6.13
C THR A 31 -9.33 -1.47 5.02
N ARG A 32 -8.18 -0.87 5.32
CA ARG A 32 -7.13 -0.52 4.35
C ARG A 32 -6.06 -1.60 4.17
N GLN A 33 -6.19 -2.74 4.85
CA GLN A 33 -5.26 -3.87 4.70
C GLN A 33 -5.59 -4.70 3.47
N ARG A 34 -4.59 -4.98 2.63
CA ARG A 34 -4.74 -5.69 1.35
C ARG A 34 -3.69 -6.78 1.13
N ALA A 35 -2.70 -6.95 2.01
CA ALA A 35 -1.69 -7.99 1.86
C ALA A 35 -2.32 -9.40 1.82
N HIS A 36 -3.38 -9.64 2.60
CA HIS A 36 -4.09 -10.93 2.62
C HIS A 36 -4.68 -11.31 1.24
N LEU A 37 -5.22 -10.33 0.49
CA LEU A 37 -5.74 -10.56 -0.86
C LEU A 37 -4.68 -11.12 -1.81
N ILE A 38 -3.41 -10.76 -1.60
CA ILE A 38 -2.31 -11.27 -2.41
C ILE A 38 -2.03 -12.75 -2.11
N LEU A 39 -2.13 -13.16 -0.85
CA LEU A 39 -1.96 -14.58 -0.49
C LEU A 39 -3.05 -15.43 -1.12
N ASP A 40 -4.30 -14.95 -1.10
CA ASP A 40 -5.42 -15.60 -1.75
C ASP A 40 -5.20 -15.72 -3.27
N ASP A 41 -4.71 -14.65 -3.91
CA ASP A 41 -4.40 -14.61 -5.33
C ASP A 41 -3.23 -15.53 -5.73
N LEU A 42 -2.23 -15.67 -4.85
CA LEU A 42 -1.05 -16.52 -5.07
C LEU A 42 -1.30 -17.99 -4.71
N ARG A 43 -2.24 -18.27 -3.81
CA ARG A 43 -2.45 -19.57 -3.16
C ARG A 43 -1.17 -20.10 -2.52
N LEU A 44 -0.45 -19.22 -1.81
CA LEU A 44 0.80 -19.52 -1.14
C LEU A 44 0.71 -19.18 0.36
N PRO A 45 1.37 -19.93 1.25
CA PRO A 45 1.49 -19.56 2.65
C PRO A 45 2.35 -18.30 2.80
N ALA A 46 1.99 -17.43 3.75
CA ALA A 46 2.74 -16.23 4.11
C ALA A 46 4.25 -16.50 4.33
N ALA A 47 4.58 -17.61 4.99
CA ALA A 47 5.95 -18.00 5.33
C ALA A 47 6.84 -18.30 4.11
N GLN A 48 6.26 -18.48 2.92
CA GLN A 48 7.00 -18.78 1.69
C GLN A 48 7.28 -17.53 0.85
N VAL A 49 6.85 -16.34 1.28
CA VAL A 49 7.05 -15.10 0.53
C VAL A 49 8.07 -14.22 1.25
N ALA A 50 9.16 -13.89 0.55
CA ALA A 50 10.17 -12.99 1.07
C ALA A 50 9.59 -11.60 1.36
N VAL A 51 9.98 -11.01 2.50
CA VAL A 51 9.58 -9.67 2.91
C VAL A 51 10.67 -8.65 2.60
N CYS A 52 10.26 -7.42 2.32
CA CYS A 52 11.16 -6.32 2.05
C CYS A 52 11.93 -5.96 3.34
N PRO A 53 13.27 -6.06 3.35
CA PRO A 53 14.06 -5.77 4.55
C PRO A 53 14.22 -4.27 4.78
N ALA A 54 14.11 -3.45 3.73
CA ALA A 54 14.40 -2.03 3.75
C ALA A 54 13.12 -1.20 3.63
N MET A 55 12.36 -1.12 4.72
CA MET A 55 11.10 -0.38 4.74
C MET A 55 11.29 1.12 5.00
N PRO A 56 10.38 2.00 4.51
CA PRO A 56 10.38 3.40 4.91
C PRO A 56 10.15 3.55 6.42
N PRO A 57 10.68 4.59 7.08
CA PRO A 57 10.39 4.87 8.49
C PRO A 57 8.89 5.21 8.67
N LEU A 58 8.32 4.83 9.81
CA LEU A 58 6.90 5.06 10.17
C LEU A 58 6.75 5.56 11.63
N GLY A 59 7.83 6.10 12.19
CA GLY A 59 7.92 6.45 13.61
C GLY A 59 7.13 7.71 13.94
N SER A 60 7.24 8.74 13.11
CA SER A 60 6.50 9.99 13.29
C SER A 60 5.16 10.00 12.56
N TRP A 61 4.28 10.92 12.95
CA TRP A 61 2.99 11.12 12.29
C TRP A 61 3.13 11.47 10.78
N PRO A 62 3.98 12.45 10.38
CA PRO A 62 4.19 12.76 8.97
C PRO A 62 4.71 11.56 8.16
N GLN A 63 5.56 10.74 8.79
CA GLN A 63 6.07 9.53 8.16
C GLN A 63 4.95 8.54 7.81
N ARG A 64 4.00 8.32 8.73
CA ARG A 64 2.85 7.44 8.49
C ARG A 64 1.97 7.99 7.38
N LEU A 65 1.63 9.27 7.42
CA LEU A 65 0.80 9.94 6.43
C LEU A 65 1.37 9.83 5.02
N GLY A 66 2.66 10.11 4.84
CA GLY A 66 3.31 10.00 3.53
C GLY A 66 3.35 8.56 2.99
N ALA A 67 3.60 7.58 3.86
CA ALA A 67 3.59 6.17 3.45
C ALA A 67 2.17 5.67 3.12
N MET A 68 1.17 6.08 3.92
CA MET A 68 -0.25 5.82 3.65
C MET A 68 -0.67 6.42 2.31
N TYR A 69 -0.23 7.62 1.97
CA TYR A 69 -0.53 8.23 0.67
C TYR A 69 -0.13 7.35 -0.51
N VAL A 70 1.07 6.75 -0.45
CA VAL A 70 1.55 5.85 -1.51
C VAL A 70 0.75 4.55 -1.56
N VAL A 71 0.50 3.92 -0.41
CA VAL A 71 -0.18 2.63 -0.34
C VAL A 71 -1.67 2.77 -0.70
N GLU A 72 -2.35 3.78 -0.20
CA GLU A 72 -3.74 4.08 -0.54
C GLU A 72 -3.87 4.51 -2.01
N GLY A 73 -2.96 5.34 -2.51
CA GLY A 73 -2.96 5.78 -3.91
C GLY A 73 -2.78 4.62 -4.89
N SER A 74 -2.02 3.59 -4.51
CA SER A 74 -1.81 2.40 -5.34
C SER A 74 -3.11 1.63 -5.67
N THR A 75 -4.18 1.82 -4.89
CA THR A 75 -5.49 1.18 -5.13
C THR A 75 -6.14 1.67 -6.42
N LEU A 76 -5.96 2.95 -6.77
CA LEU A 76 -6.46 3.55 -8.00
C LEU A 76 -5.73 2.98 -9.22
N GLY A 77 -4.40 2.87 -9.13
CA GLY A 77 -3.58 2.21 -10.14
C GLY A 77 -3.97 0.74 -10.31
N GLY A 78 -4.27 0.06 -9.21
CA GLY A 78 -4.82 -1.30 -9.20
C GLY A 78 -6.06 -1.44 -10.07
N GLN A 79 -7.03 -0.53 -9.92
CA GLN A 79 -8.26 -0.51 -10.74
C GLN A 79 -8.00 -0.31 -12.23
N VAL A 80 -6.95 0.43 -12.61
CA VAL A 80 -6.50 0.51 -14.00
C VAL A 80 -5.93 -0.83 -14.46
N ILE A 81 -5.04 -1.45 -13.68
CA ILE A 81 -4.43 -2.75 -13.98
C ILE A 81 -5.51 -3.83 -14.11
N ALA A 82 -6.47 -3.89 -13.19
CA ALA A 82 -7.60 -4.82 -13.21
C ALA A 82 -8.36 -4.78 -14.54
N ARG A 83 -8.66 -3.57 -15.03
CA ARG A 83 -9.32 -3.37 -16.33
C ARG A 83 -8.47 -3.84 -17.51
N GLN A 84 -7.15 -3.62 -17.46
CA GLN A 84 -6.24 -4.10 -18.51
C GLN A 84 -6.11 -5.62 -18.52
N LEU A 85 -6.03 -6.26 -17.34
CA LEU A 85 -6.03 -7.72 -17.22
C LEU A 85 -7.31 -8.32 -17.80
N ALA A 86 -8.46 -7.74 -17.49
CA ALA A 86 -9.75 -8.18 -18.04
C ALA A 86 -9.79 -8.07 -19.57
N LYS A 87 -9.33 -6.94 -20.14
CA LYS A 87 -9.21 -6.76 -21.61
C LYS A 87 -8.28 -7.78 -22.26
N ALA A 88 -7.24 -8.20 -21.56
CA ALA A 88 -6.28 -9.21 -22.01
C ALA A 88 -6.75 -10.65 -21.75
N ASN A 89 -7.99 -10.87 -21.26
CA ASN A 89 -8.51 -12.17 -20.83
C ASN A 89 -7.62 -12.88 -19.77
N ILE A 90 -6.89 -12.10 -18.98
CA ILE A 90 -6.11 -12.62 -17.85
C ILE A 90 -7.01 -12.63 -16.62
N PRO A 91 -7.12 -13.76 -15.88
CA PRO A 91 -7.91 -13.81 -14.67
C PRO A 91 -7.55 -12.70 -13.68
N LEU A 92 -8.57 -11.98 -13.24
CA LEU A 92 -8.42 -10.89 -12.28
C LEU A 92 -7.80 -11.41 -10.98
N ARG A 93 -6.98 -10.56 -10.37
CA ARG A 93 -6.40 -10.79 -9.04
C ARG A 93 -7.08 -9.83 -8.09
N SER A 94 -7.65 -10.38 -7.01
CA SER A 94 -8.43 -9.69 -5.99
C SER A 94 -7.70 -8.44 -5.48
N TYR A 95 -6.38 -8.53 -5.31
CA TYR A 95 -5.50 -7.43 -4.92
C TYR A 95 -5.66 -6.16 -5.79
N PHE A 96 -5.76 -6.32 -7.11
CA PHE A 96 -5.90 -5.17 -8.03
C PHE A 96 -7.28 -4.52 -7.98
N SER A 97 -8.26 -5.17 -7.35
CA SER A 97 -9.59 -4.58 -7.16
C SER A 97 -9.60 -3.48 -6.09
N GLY A 98 -8.49 -3.20 -5.40
CA GLY A 98 -8.47 -2.19 -4.34
C GLY A 98 -9.55 -2.49 -3.29
N TYR A 99 -10.52 -1.59 -3.14
CA TYR A 99 -11.69 -1.75 -2.28
C TYR A 99 -13.01 -1.89 -3.08
N GLY A 100 -12.92 -2.37 -4.32
CA GLY A 100 -14.05 -2.43 -5.25
C GLY A 100 -14.62 -1.03 -5.54
N GLU A 101 -15.94 -0.90 -5.51
CA GLU A 101 -16.66 0.37 -5.69
C GLU A 101 -16.30 1.42 -4.63
N ARG A 102 -15.85 0.99 -3.44
CA ARG A 102 -15.40 1.89 -2.37
C ARG A 102 -14.01 2.48 -2.60
N THR A 103 -13.27 2.05 -3.63
CA THR A 103 -11.90 2.54 -3.89
C THR A 103 -11.84 4.06 -4.02
N GLY A 104 -12.68 4.64 -4.88
CA GLY A 104 -12.75 6.09 -5.07
C GLY A 104 -13.18 6.85 -3.80
N PRO A 105 -14.28 6.46 -3.14
CA PRO A 105 -14.70 7.05 -1.87
C PRO A 105 -13.63 6.99 -0.76
N LEU A 106 -12.99 5.84 -0.54
CA LEU A 106 -11.97 5.67 0.50
C LEU A 106 -10.69 6.45 0.23
N TRP A 107 -10.32 6.61 -1.06
CA TRP A 107 -9.24 7.48 -1.47
C TRP A 107 -9.56 8.95 -1.18
N LYS A 108 -10.75 9.42 -1.56
CA LYS A 108 -11.19 10.80 -1.29
C LYS A 108 -11.26 11.10 0.21
N ALA A 109 -11.79 10.17 1.00
CA ALA A 109 -11.85 10.29 2.45
C ALA A 109 -10.44 10.38 3.06
N PHE A 110 -9.51 9.52 2.60
CA PHE A 110 -8.11 9.60 3.02
C PHE A 110 -7.47 10.95 2.66
N CYS A 111 -7.63 11.44 1.43
CA CYS A 111 -7.09 12.73 1.02
C CYS A 111 -7.66 13.89 1.85
N HIS A 112 -8.93 13.82 2.23
CA HIS A 112 -9.56 14.83 3.08
C HIS A 112 -8.91 14.86 4.47
N LEU A 113 -8.76 13.70 5.12
CA LEU A 113 -8.08 13.58 6.42
C LEU A 113 -6.62 14.04 6.33
N LEU A 114 -5.90 13.59 5.28
CA LEU A 114 -4.51 14.00 5.04
C LEU A 114 -4.38 15.53 4.91
N ALA A 115 -5.31 16.17 4.21
CA ALA A 115 -5.31 17.63 4.05
C ALA A 115 -5.61 18.37 5.36
N GLN A 116 -6.33 17.76 6.30
CA GLN A 116 -6.58 18.33 7.64
C GLN A 116 -5.35 18.21 8.56
N GLU A 117 -4.58 17.14 8.41
CA GLU A 117 -3.36 16.90 9.20
C GLU A 117 -2.11 17.59 8.64
N ALA A 118 -2.09 17.89 7.34
CA ALA A 118 -0.99 18.57 6.70
C ALA A 118 -0.93 20.03 7.15
N THR A 119 0.21 20.42 7.71
CA THR A 119 0.52 21.78 8.18
C THR A 119 1.81 22.27 7.53
N PRO A 120 2.04 23.59 7.43
CA PRO A 120 3.29 24.12 6.91
C PRO A 120 4.55 23.56 7.61
N GLU A 121 4.43 23.19 8.88
CA GLU A 121 5.52 22.64 9.67
C GLU A 121 5.83 21.17 9.35
N ASN A 122 4.87 20.40 8.82
CA ASN A 122 5.00 18.96 8.64
C ASN A 122 4.88 18.49 7.18
N GLU A 123 4.42 19.35 6.25
CA GLU A 123 4.15 18.96 4.87
C GLU A 123 5.39 18.41 4.15
N ALA A 124 6.56 19.00 4.42
CA ALA A 124 7.82 18.57 3.83
C ALA A 124 8.18 17.14 4.28
N ASP A 125 7.93 16.80 5.55
CA ASP A 125 8.17 15.45 6.07
C ASP A 125 7.19 14.42 5.52
N ILE A 126 5.92 14.80 5.28
CA ILE A 126 4.92 13.96 4.62
C ILE A 126 5.39 13.63 3.19
N VAL A 127 5.75 14.66 2.42
CA VAL A 127 6.22 14.50 1.02
C VAL A 127 7.51 13.68 0.97
N GLN A 128 8.44 13.94 1.89
CA GLN A 128 9.69 13.18 1.99
C GLN A 128 9.41 11.71 2.31
N SER A 129 8.47 11.42 3.22
CA SER A 129 8.09 10.04 3.54
C SER A 129 7.42 9.33 2.37
N ALA A 130 6.53 10.01 1.63
CA ALA A 130 5.95 9.46 0.41
C ALA A 130 7.03 9.13 -0.63
N SER A 131 7.98 10.06 -0.83
CA SER A 131 9.12 9.87 -1.74
C SER A 131 9.99 8.68 -1.34
N LEU A 132 10.34 8.55 -0.05
CA LEU A 132 11.09 7.40 0.46
C LEU A 132 10.30 6.09 0.31
N THR A 133 8.98 6.12 0.51
CA THR A 133 8.12 4.94 0.32
C THR A 133 8.14 4.46 -1.12
N PHE A 134 8.04 5.37 -2.10
CA PHE A 134 8.22 5.05 -3.51
C PHE A 134 9.61 4.46 -3.80
N GLN A 135 10.68 5.11 -3.31
CA GLN A 135 12.05 4.63 -3.54
C GLN A 135 12.30 3.23 -2.97
N LYS A 136 11.80 2.94 -1.76
CA LYS A 136 11.93 1.61 -1.15
C LYS A 136 11.10 0.56 -1.88
N LEU A 137 9.89 0.90 -2.29
CA LEU A 137 9.05 0.00 -3.08
C LEU A 137 9.69 -0.32 -4.43
N ASP A 138 10.15 0.70 -5.16
CA ASP A 138 10.80 0.54 -6.46
C ASP A 138 12.07 -0.32 -6.36
N ALA A 139 12.96 0.01 -5.42
CA ALA A 139 14.17 -0.77 -5.18
C ALA A 139 13.85 -2.24 -4.86
N TRP A 140 12.79 -2.49 -4.09
CA TRP A 140 12.35 -3.85 -3.77
C TRP A 140 11.77 -4.60 -4.97
N LEU A 141 10.92 -3.93 -5.77
CA LEU A 141 10.30 -4.50 -6.96
C LEU A 141 11.33 -4.84 -8.04
N ASN A 142 12.37 -4.02 -8.19
CA ASN A 142 13.39 -4.16 -9.24
C ASN A 142 14.59 -5.04 -8.83
N GLN A 143 14.64 -5.55 -7.59
CA GLN A 143 15.65 -6.52 -7.19
C GLN A 143 15.47 -7.84 -7.97
N PRO A 144 16.58 -8.44 -8.47
CA PRO A 144 16.52 -9.73 -9.13
C PRO A 144 15.93 -10.80 -8.20
N PRO A 145 15.27 -11.84 -8.75
CA PRO A 145 14.86 -12.99 -7.95
C PRO A 145 16.09 -13.62 -7.29
N ALA A 146 15.95 -13.96 -6.00
CA ALA A 146 16.94 -14.72 -5.25
C ALA A 146 17.05 -16.17 -5.76
#